data_AF-A0A9D6S138-F1
#
_entry.id   AF-A0A9D6S138-F1
#
_cell.length_a   1.000
_cell.length_b   1.000
_cell.length_c   1.000
_cell.angle_alpha   90.00
_cell.angle_beta   90.00
_cell.angle_gamma   90.00
#
_symmetry.space_group_name_H-M   'P 1'
#
loop_
_entity.id
_entity.type
_entity.pdbx_description
1 polymer ?
#
loop_
_entity_poly.entity_id
_entity_poly.type
_entity_poly.pdbx_seq_one_letter_code
_entity_poly.pdbx_strand_id
1 'polypeptide(L)'
;MATNLSDLLRYQNMLCRYDTMALKSLDIFSVHGFPVGLVQCESNLLGIANRRRGTNVGSGGWSNIIEKYTRAKSYCEHPFEIEYRGRRKVQIPIRGEWIGDRISPREPEQRKVELRCESATLADLPAASLDAVLSDPPYFGNVQYAELMDFCYVWLRRLVSETSGAFRSTSTRNANELTSNITMARGLDHFTQGISEVFFRMAKALKPGAPLAFTYHHNTLEAYYPIAVAVLDAGLTCTASIPCPAEMGASIHINGTGSSINEPGSRLVKALFAH
;
A
#
# COMPACT_ATOMS: atom_id res chain seq x y z
N MET A 1 15.29 8.36 -0.31
CA MET A 1 16.21 7.97 0.79
C MET A 1 15.46 7.36 1.96
N ALA A 2 14.45 8.05 2.53
CA ALA A 2 13.63 7.51 3.63
C ALA A 2 13.01 6.12 3.33
N THR A 3 12.40 5.95 2.15
CA THR A 3 11.82 4.66 1.71
C THR A 3 12.83 3.53 1.68
N ASN A 4 14.04 3.79 1.20
CA ASN A 4 15.11 2.78 1.12
C ASN A 4 15.60 2.38 2.51
N LEU A 5 15.65 3.34 3.44
CA LEU A 5 16.01 3.05 4.82
C LEU A 5 14.95 2.18 5.50
N SER A 6 13.67 2.47 5.32
CA SER A 6 12.60 1.62 5.85
C SER A 6 12.68 0.19 5.32
N ASP A 7 12.90 0.03 4.00
CA ASP A 7 13.06 -1.31 3.41
C ASP A 7 14.32 -2.00 3.97
N LEU A 8 15.42 -1.27 4.18
CA LEU A 8 16.63 -1.82 4.79
C LEU A 8 16.40 -2.27 6.24
N LEU A 9 15.76 -1.45 7.06
CA LEU A 9 15.47 -1.77 8.46
C LEU A 9 14.63 -3.05 8.59
N ARG A 10 13.69 -3.29 7.66
CA ARG A 10 12.85 -4.49 7.64
C ARG A 10 13.63 -5.79 7.40
N TYR A 11 14.80 -5.71 6.75
CA TYR A 11 15.65 -6.86 6.45
C TYR A 11 16.95 -6.93 7.30
N GLN A 12 17.35 -5.83 7.93
CA GLN A 12 18.60 -5.70 8.69
C GLN A 12 18.32 -5.56 10.18
N ASN A 13 17.73 -6.60 10.77
CA ASN A 13 17.43 -6.67 12.20
C ASN A 13 17.35 -8.13 12.68
N MET A 14 17.37 -8.33 14.00
CA MET A 14 17.43 -9.66 14.63
C MET A 14 16.10 -10.43 14.62
N LEU A 15 15.02 -9.81 14.18
CA LEU A 15 13.69 -10.43 14.08
C LEU A 15 13.43 -10.99 12.67
N CYS A 16 14.37 -10.81 11.74
CA CYS A 16 14.34 -11.45 10.43
C CYS A 16 14.42 -12.97 10.53
N ARG A 17 13.82 -13.66 9.56
CA ARG A 17 13.77 -15.12 9.51
C ARG A 17 14.45 -15.63 8.25
N TYR A 18 15.10 -16.80 8.36
CA TYR A 18 15.66 -17.48 7.21
C TYR A 18 14.62 -18.40 6.57
N ASP A 19 14.36 -18.21 5.28
CA ASP A 19 13.58 -19.15 4.48
C ASP A 19 14.50 -20.26 3.96
N THR A 20 14.32 -21.47 4.49
CA THR A 20 15.12 -22.64 4.09
C THR A 20 14.78 -23.16 2.70
N MET A 21 13.60 -22.84 2.15
CA MET A 21 13.21 -23.22 0.80
C MET A 21 13.76 -22.22 -0.24
N ALA A 22 13.59 -20.93 0.03
CA ALA A 22 14.07 -19.87 -0.85
C ALA A 22 15.55 -19.51 -0.64
N LEU A 23 16.19 -20.08 0.40
CA LEU A 23 17.58 -19.88 0.79
C LEU A 23 17.94 -18.39 0.92
N LYS A 24 17.07 -17.62 1.58
CA LYS A 24 17.24 -16.17 1.76
C LYS A 24 16.60 -15.69 3.06
N SER A 25 17.07 -14.55 3.56
CA SER A 25 16.39 -13.84 4.65
C SER A 25 15.09 -13.21 4.16
N LEU A 26 14.08 -13.27 5.02
CA LEU A 26 12.76 -12.67 4.84
C LEU A 26 12.64 -11.38 5.63
N ASP A 27 11.75 -10.53 5.13
CA ASP A 27 11.31 -9.30 5.77
C ASP A 27 10.71 -9.60 7.15
N ILE A 28 10.96 -8.74 8.14
CA ILE A 28 10.35 -8.85 9.48
C ILE A 28 8.82 -8.93 9.45
N PHE A 29 8.17 -8.24 8.50
CA PHE A 29 6.72 -8.23 8.30
C PHE A 29 6.23 -9.26 7.28
N SER A 30 7.08 -10.25 6.94
CA SER A 30 6.64 -11.51 6.28
C SER A 30 5.73 -12.36 7.16
N VAL A 31 5.52 -11.96 8.41
CA VAL A 31 4.41 -12.34 9.27
C VAL A 31 3.86 -11.03 9.81
N HIS A 32 2.54 -10.87 9.92
CA HIS A 32 1.91 -9.63 10.43
C HIS A 32 2.13 -9.44 11.94
N GLY A 33 3.38 -9.31 12.37
CA GLY A 33 3.80 -9.26 13.77
C GLY A 33 5.33 -9.21 13.91
N PHE A 34 5.80 -9.32 15.16
CA PHE A 34 7.23 -9.37 15.50
C PHE A 34 7.62 -10.78 15.98
N PRO A 35 7.85 -11.73 15.07
CA PRO A 35 8.19 -13.10 15.45
C PRO A 35 9.58 -13.14 16.10
N VAL A 36 9.67 -13.63 17.33
CA VAL A 36 10.96 -13.89 17.99
C VAL A 36 11.40 -15.31 17.66
N GLY A 37 12.39 -15.44 16.77
CA GLY A 37 13.00 -16.72 16.43
C GLY A 37 14.06 -17.16 17.44
N LEU A 38 14.22 -18.47 17.62
CA LEU A 38 15.35 -19.04 18.38
C LEU A 38 16.67 -19.02 17.58
N VAL A 39 16.57 -18.85 16.26
CA VAL A 39 17.71 -18.75 15.34
C VAL A 39 17.74 -17.36 14.77
N GLN A 40 18.86 -16.68 14.93
CA GLN A 40 19.10 -15.36 14.37
C GLN A 40 19.51 -15.47 12.90
N CYS A 41 18.94 -14.62 12.06
CA CYS A 41 19.27 -14.52 10.65
C CYS A 41 19.59 -13.07 10.31
N GLU A 42 20.82 -12.82 9.87
CA GLU A 42 21.23 -11.52 9.35
C GLU A 42 21.56 -11.63 7.86
N SER A 43 21.04 -10.70 7.08
CA SER A 43 21.43 -10.54 5.69
C SER A 43 22.76 -9.82 5.59
N ASN A 44 23.53 -10.08 4.51
CA ASN A 44 24.65 -9.20 4.18
C ASN A 44 24.12 -7.78 3.89
N LEU A 45 24.60 -6.80 4.66
CA LEU A 45 24.15 -5.40 4.57
C LEU A 45 24.29 -4.82 3.16
N LEU A 46 25.43 -5.05 2.50
CA LEU A 46 25.69 -4.51 1.16
C LEU A 46 24.94 -5.27 0.07
N GLY A 47 24.61 -6.53 0.31
CA GLY A 47 24.08 -7.46 -0.67
C GLY A 47 25.18 -8.29 -1.34
N ILE A 48 24.79 -9.42 -1.92
CA ILE A 48 25.73 -10.36 -2.57
C ILE A 48 25.56 -10.24 -4.08
N ALA A 49 26.52 -9.61 -4.75
CA ALA A 49 26.47 -9.44 -6.20
C ALA A 49 26.76 -10.76 -6.93
N ASN A 50 25.84 -11.22 -7.78
CA ASN A 50 26.10 -12.34 -8.68
C ASN A 50 26.76 -11.84 -9.97
N ARG A 51 28.10 -11.90 -10.03
CA ARG A 51 28.87 -11.47 -11.22
C ARG A 51 28.51 -12.24 -12.50
N ARG A 52 27.95 -13.45 -12.40
CA ARG A 52 27.55 -14.25 -13.58
C ARG A 52 26.16 -13.91 -14.11
N ARG A 53 25.20 -13.58 -13.23
CA ARG A 53 23.82 -13.25 -13.60
C ARG A 53 23.53 -11.74 -13.67
N GLY A 54 24.49 -10.90 -13.29
CA GLY A 54 24.33 -9.44 -13.27
C GLY A 54 23.29 -8.92 -12.26
N THR A 55 22.82 -9.78 -11.35
CA THR A 55 21.76 -9.48 -10.37
C THR A 55 22.23 -9.85 -8.97
N ASN A 56 21.62 -9.26 -7.94
CA ASN A 56 21.96 -9.60 -6.55
C ASN A 56 21.35 -10.95 -6.15
N VAL A 57 22.06 -11.71 -5.31
CA VAL A 57 21.55 -12.94 -4.67
C VAL A 57 20.75 -12.56 -3.43
N GLY A 58 19.62 -13.25 -3.20
CA GLY A 58 18.78 -13.05 -2.01
C GLY A 58 17.96 -11.76 -2.04
N SER A 59 17.60 -11.26 -0.86
CA SER A 59 16.81 -10.04 -0.64
C SER A 59 17.33 -9.26 0.57
N GLY A 60 17.01 -7.96 0.63
CA GLY A 60 17.26 -7.15 1.83
C GLY A 60 18.65 -6.51 1.95
N GLY A 61 19.57 -6.79 1.02
CA GLY A 61 20.81 -6.06 0.89
C GLY A 61 20.60 -4.66 0.30
N TRP A 62 21.50 -3.72 0.63
CA TRP A 62 21.46 -2.34 0.13
C TRP A 62 21.44 -2.28 -1.40
N SER A 63 22.24 -3.10 -2.07
CA SER A 63 22.25 -3.17 -3.54
C SER A 63 20.89 -3.60 -4.11
N ASN A 64 20.20 -4.57 -3.49
CA ASN A 64 18.86 -5.00 -3.90
C ASN A 64 17.84 -3.86 -3.75
N ILE A 65 17.91 -3.12 -2.64
CA ILE A 65 16.96 -2.03 -2.33
C ILE A 65 17.17 -0.86 -3.30
N ILE A 66 18.43 -0.48 -3.54
CA ILE A 66 18.76 0.57 -4.51
C ILE A 66 18.33 0.18 -5.91
N GLU A 67 18.57 -1.07 -6.32
CA GLU A 67 18.14 -1.57 -7.63
C GLU A 67 16.61 -1.48 -7.79
N LYS A 68 15.84 -1.91 -6.79
CA LYS A 68 14.38 -1.76 -6.77
C LYS A 68 13.95 -0.29 -6.89
N TYR A 69 14.57 0.59 -6.10
CA TYR A 69 14.26 2.02 -6.11
C TYR A 69 14.60 2.68 -7.46
N THR A 70 15.74 2.34 -8.05
CA THR A 70 16.13 2.82 -9.39
C THR A 70 15.13 2.38 -10.45
N ARG A 71 14.67 1.11 -10.41
CA ARG A 71 13.60 0.64 -11.32
C ARG A 71 12.29 1.40 -11.11
N ALA A 72 11.91 1.68 -9.87
CA ALA A 72 10.71 2.47 -9.56
C ALA A 72 10.83 3.91 -10.08
N LYS A 73 12.00 4.55 -9.92
CA LYS A 73 12.24 5.88 -10.48
C LYS A 73 12.27 5.91 -12.00
N SER A 74 12.86 4.91 -12.63
CA SER A 74 12.79 4.75 -14.08
C SER A 74 11.35 4.58 -14.56
N TYR A 75 10.49 3.88 -13.81
CA TYR A 75 9.06 3.80 -14.12
C TYR A 75 8.33 5.14 -13.95
N CYS A 76 8.70 5.94 -12.94
CA CYS A 76 8.16 7.30 -12.79
C CYS A 76 8.50 8.19 -14.00
N GLU A 77 9.71 8.07 -14.56
CA GLU A 77 10.17 8.87 -15.70
C GLU A 77 9.64 8.34 -17.04
N HIS A 78 9.50 7.02 -17.15
CA HIS A 78 9.09 6.32 -18.37
C HIS A 78 8.03 5.27 -18.05
N PRO A 79 6.80 5.69 -17.70
CA PRO A 79 5.73 4.78 -17.37
C PRO A 79 5.35 3.92 -18.58
N PHE A 80 4.97 2.70 -18.30
CA PHE A 80 4.52 1.73 -19.30
C PHE A 80 3.35 0.90 -18.76
N GLU A 81 2.58 0.34 -19.69
CA GLU A 81 1.59 -0.69 -19.43
C GLU A 81 2.08 -2.05 -19.94
N ILE A 82 1.42 -3.12 -19.49
CA ILE A 82 1.70 -4.48 -19.97
C ILE A 82 0.54 -4.94 -20.86
N GLU A 83 0.85 -5.17 -22.13
CA GLU A 83 -0.06 -5.79 -23.09
C GLU A 83 0.30 -7.27 -23.27
N TYR A 84 -0.69 -8.15 -23.28
CA TYR A 84 -0.50 -9.57 -23.59
C TYR A 84 -0.76 -9.81 -25.07
N ARG A 85 0.29 -10.08 -25.83
CA ARG A 85 0.19 -10.52 -27.24
C ARG A 85 0.30 -12.04 -27.28
N GLY A 86 -0.84 -12.70 -27.17
CA GLY A 86 -0.92 -14.14 -26.92
C GLY A 86 -0.33 -14.48 -25.57
N ARG A 87 0.72 -15.32 -25.52
CA ARG A 87 1.43 -15.68 -24.27
C ARG A 87 2.56 -14.72 -23.89
N ARG A 88 2.89 -13.76 -24.75
CA ARG A 88 4.02 -12.85 -24.53
C ARG A 88 3.55 -11.57 -23.83
N LYS A 89 4.24 -11.20 -22.75
CA LYS A 89 4.12 -9.88 -22.11
C LYS A 89 4.94 -8.87 -22.90
N VAL A 90 4.32 -7.76 -23.27
CA VAL A 90 4.96 -6.66 -24.00
C VAL A 90 4.75 -5.39 -23.19
N GLN A 91 5.83 -4.64 -22.96
CA GLN A 91 5.75 -3.31 -22.34
C GLN A 91 5.38 -2.28 -23.40
N ILE A 92 4.31 -1.55 -23.16
CA ILE A 92 3.83 -0.47 -24.03
C ILE A 92 4.08 0.86 -23.31
N PRO A 93 5.00 1.71 -23.80
CA PRO A 93 5.29 2.98 -23.16
C PRO A 93 4.10 3.94 -23.25
N ILE A 94 3.80 4.63 -22.15
CA ILE A 94 2.79 5.69 -22.11
C ILE A 94 3.47 7.00 -22.48
N ARG A 95 3.41 7.36 -23.77
CA ARG A 95 4.16 8.50 -24.30
C ARG A 95 3.64 9.82 -23.73
N GLY A 96 4.56 10.67 -23.26
CA GLY A 96 4.24 11.99 -22.72
C GLY A 96 3.81 11.99 -21.25
N GLU A 97 3.74 10.82 -20.60
CA GLU A 97 3.36 10.71 -19.20
C GLU A 97 4.56 10.49 -18.27
N TRP A 98 4.42 10.93 -17.02
CA TRP A 98 5.37 10.70 -15.93
C TRP A 98 4.65 10.73 -14.57
N ILE A 99 5.32 10.23 -13.53
CA ILE A 99 4.83 10.23 -12.15
C ILE A 99 5.74 11.11 -11.30
N GLY A 100 5.29 12.33 -11.01
CA GLY A 100 6.02 13.28 -10.17
C GLY A 100 5.62 14.73 -10.44
N ASP A 101 6.24 15.65 -9.71
CA ASP A 101 6.09 17.10 -9.92
C ASP A 101 6.78 17.57 -11.21
N ARG A 102 7.86 16.90 -11.62
CA ARG A 102 8.65 17.23 -12.83
C ARG A 102 9.24 15.97 -13.48
N ILE A 103 9.38 15.97 -14.80
CA ILE A 103 10.09 14.91 -15.56
C ILE A 103 11.61 15.03 -15.34
N SER A 104 12.10 16.27 -15.42
CA SER A 104 13.52 16.58 -15.36
C SER A 104 13.70 18.00 -14.82
N PRO A 105 14.82 18.32 -14.15
CA PRO A 105 15.13 19.68 -13.74
C PRO A 105 15.18 20.71 -14.89
N ARG A 106 15.24 20.24 -16.15
CA ARG A 106 15.38 21.06 -17.35
C ARG A 106 14.06 21.30 -18.09
N GLU A 107 12.98 20.63 -17.72
CA GLU A 107 11.69 20.79 -18.38
C GLU A 107 10.84 21.88 -17.71
N PRO A 108 10.11 22.69 -18.49
CA PRO A 108 9.33 23.82 -17.97
C PRO A 108 8.01 23.39 -17.33
N GLU A 109 7.49 22.21 -17.68
CA GLU A 109 6.20 21.75 -17.18
C GLU A 109 6.32 21.21 -15.75
N GLN A 110 5.55 21.82 -14.84
CA GLN A 110 5.54 21.45 -13.42
C GLN A 110 4.12 21.12 -12.98
N ARG A 111 3.91 19.90 -12.47
CA ARG A 111 2.65 19.47 -11.86
C ARG A 111 2.64 19.90 -10.40
N LYS A 112 1.52 20.44 -9.93
CA LYS A 112 1.32 20.71 -8.50
C LYS A 112 0.97 19.39 -7.80
N VAL A 113 1.86 18.93 -6.93
CA VAL A 113 1.64 17.75 -6.08
C VAL A 113 1.50 18.20 -4.64
N GLU A 114 0.41 17.81 -3.99
CA GLU A 114 0.14 18.12 -2.60
C GLU A 114 0.07 16.82 -1.79
N LEU A 115 0.86 16.74 -0.73
CA LEU A 115 0.89 15.60 0.18
C LEU A 115 0.44 16.06 1.55
N ARG A 116 -0.67 15.51 2.04
CA ARG A 116 -1.21 15.80 3.36
C ARG A 116 -1.09 14.58 4.27
N CYS A 117 -0.46 14.76 5.43
CA CYS A 117 -0.36 13.74 6.47
C CYS A 117 -1.38 14.06 7.56
N GLU A 118 -2.64 13.69 7.31
CA GLU A 118 -3.77 13.95 8.19
C GLU A 118 -4.81 12.84 8.09
N SER A 119 -5.83 12.88 8.93
CA SER A 119 -6.97 11.96 8.79
C SER A 119 -7.81 12.35 7.58
N ALA A 120 -8.09 11.39 6.70
CA ALA A 120 -9.02 11.60 5.59
C ALA A 120 -10.44 11.96 6.08
N THR A 121 -10.81 11.61 7.31
CA THR A 121 -12.07 12.03 7.95
C THR A 121 -12.12 13.52 8.28
N LEU A 122 -11.00 14.22 8.22
CA LEU A 122 -10.88 15.65 8.52
C LEU A 122 -10.39 16.47 7.32
N ALA A 123 -10.15 15.80 6.17
CA ALA A 123 -9.64 16.46 4.99
C ALA A 123 -10.59 17.58 4.55
N ASP A 124 -10.03 18.78 4.41
CA ASP A 124 -10.72 19.95 3.88
C ASP A 124 -10.49 20.04 2.37
N LEU A 125 -11.49 19.56 1.62
CA LEU A 125 -11.48 19.50 0.17
C LEU A 125 -12.63 20.38 -0.36
N PRO A 126 -12.35 21.32 -1.28
CA PRO A 126 -13.40 22.14 -1.87
C PRO A 126 -14.42 21.26 -2.64
N ALA A 127 -15.69 21.62 -2.54
CA ALA A 127 -16.75 20.92 -3.26
C ALA A 127 -16.53 20.99 -4.78
N ALA A 128 -16.84 19.89 -5.49
CA ALA A 128 -16.70 19.78 -6.94
C ALA A 128 -15.33 20.22 -7.51
N SER A 129 -14.25 19.92 -6.77
CA SER A 129 -12.88 20.27 -7.16
C SER A 129 -12.11 19.12 -7.82
N LEU A 130 -12.50 17.87 -7.57
CA LEU A 130 -11.78 16.67 -8.00
C LEU A 130 -12.39 16.07 -9.27
N ASP A 131 -11.53 15.74 -10.24
CA ASP A 131 -11.89 15.03 -11.47
C ASP A 131 -11.99 13.51 -11.28
N ALA A 132 -11.39 12.97 -10.23
CA ALA A 132 -11.48 11.57 -9.82
C ALA A 132 -10.97 11.39 -8.38
N VAL A 133 -11.43 10.32 -7.73
CA VAL A 133 -10.86 9.82 -6.46
C VAL A 133 -10.47 8.37 -6.68
N LEU A 134 -9.19 8.06 -6.44
CA LEU A 134 -8.65 6.70 -6.50
C LEU A 134 -8.17 6.30 -5.10
N SER A 135 -8.69 5.20 -4.55
CA SER A 135 -8.42 4.83 -3.16
C SER A 135 -8.20 3.33 -2.95
N ASP A 136 -7.38 2.99 -1.97
CA ASP A 136 -7.26 1.63 -1.41
C ASP A 136 -7.56 1.75 0.10
N PRO A 137 -8.85 1.80 0.48
CA PRO A 137 -9.25 2.07 1.86
C PRO A 137 -8.72 1.02 2.84
N PRO A 138 -8.56 1.38 4.12
CA PRO A 138 -8.07 0.45 5.13
C PRO A 138 -8.98 -0.78 5.23
N TYR A 139 -8.37 -1.97 5.32
CA TYR A 139 -9.08 -3.24 5.42
C TYR A 139 -9.50 -3.53 6.86
N PHE A 140 -10.76 -3.87 7.08
CA PHE A 140 -11.24 -4.20 8.42
C PHE A 140 -10.50 -5.44 8.96
N GLY A 141 -10.00 -5.38 10.20
CA GLY A 141 -9.44 -6.56 10.89
C GLY A 141 -8.14 -7.16 10.34
N ASN A 142 -7.54 -6.60 9.28
CA ASN A 142 -6.52 -7.34 8.52
C ASN A 142 -5.11 -7.20 9.12
N VAL A 143 -4.63 -5.98 9.41
CA VAL A 143 -3.28 -5.72 9.97
C VAL A 143 -3.24 -4.39 10.74
N GLN A 144 -2.64 -4.35 11.94
CA GLN A 144 -2.32 -3.10 12.66
C GLN A 144 -1.08 -2.43 12.06
N TYR A 145 -1.19 -1.86 10.86
CA TYR A 145 -0.04 -1.29 10.15
C TYR A 145 0.65 -0.19 10.93
N ALA A 146 -0.08 0.68 11.63
CA ALA A 146 0.53 1.70 12.47
C ALA A 146 1.45 1.08 13.52
N GLU A 147 0.97 0.09 14.28
CA GLU A 147 1.75 -0.57 15.33
C GLU A 147 3.02 -1.24 14.80
N LEU A 148 2.95 -1.87 13.62
CA LEU A 148 4.12 -2.48 12.98
C LEU A 148 5.11 -1.40 12.49
N MET A 149 4.60 -0.33 11.87
CA MET A 149 5.44 0.71 11.27
C MET A 149 6.13 1.61 12.28
N ASP A 150 5.72 1.61 13.56
CA ASP A 150 6.47 2.26 14.65
C ASP A 150 7.95 1.80 14.68
N PHE A 151 8.22 0.54 14.34
CA PHE A 151 9.57 -0.01 14.23
C PHE A 151 10.44 0.80 13.27
N CYS A 152 9.95 1.11 12.07
CA CYS A 152 10.68 1.92 11.09
C CYS A 152 10.62 3.42 11.44
N TYR A 153 9.47 3.88 11.93
CA TYR A 153 9.17 5.29 12.16
C TYR A 153 10.12 5.95 13.17
N VAL A 154 10.45 5.27 14.27
CA VAL A 154 11.35 5.82 15.30
C VAL A 154 12.73 6.17 14.72
N TRP A 155 13.24 5.35 13.81
CA TRP A 155 14.53 5.61 13.13
C TRP A 155 14.41 6.73 12.10
N LEU A 156 13.36 6.73 11.28
CA LEU A 156 13.12 7.80 10.30
C LEU A 156 12.96 9.16 10.97
N ARG A 157 12.19 9.23 12.06
CA ARG A 157 11.98 10.46 12.83
C ARG A 157 13.28 11.08 13.33
N ARG A 158 14.25 10.26 13.74
CA ARG A 158 15.58 10.73 14.17
C ARG A 158 16.41 11.30 13.01
N LEU A 159 16.26 10.76 11.81
CA LEU A 159 17.09 11.12 10.65
C LEU A 159 16.49 12.24 9.79
N VAL A 160 15.16 12.39 9.80
CA VAL A 160 14.42 13.35 8.95
C VAL A 160 14.02 14.61 9.75
N SER A 161 14.51 14.78 10.99
CA SER A 161 14.13 15.81 11.98
C SER A 161 13.40 17.07 11.44
N GLU A 162 12.20 17.32 11.98
CA GLU A 162 11.28 18.49 11.89
C GLU A 162 11.01 19.21 10.55
N THR A 163 11.80 18.97 9.50
CA THR A 163 11.65 19.68 8.21
C THR A 163 10.37 19.34 7.47
N SER A 164 9.71 18.25 7.87
CA SER A 164 8.34 17.92 7.46
C SER A 164 7.49 17.70 8.70
N GLY A 165 6.35 18.38 8.81
CA GLY A 165 5.42 18.20 9.94
C GLY A 165 4.96 16.74 10.15
N ALA A 166 5.15 15.88 9.15
CA ALA A 166 4.83 14.45 9.16
C ALA A 166 5.53 13.63 10.27
N PHE A 167 6.70 14.07 10.78
CA PHE A 167 7.43 13.36 11.84
C PHE A 167 7.29 14.00 13.24
N ARG A 168 6.30 14.89 13.42
CA ARG A 168 6.05 15.55 14.71
C ARG A 168 5.55 14.59 15.78
N SER A 169 4.67 13.67 15.40
CA SER A 169 4.13 12.66 16.32
C SER A 169 5.26 11.76 16.86
N THR A 170 5.13 11.29 18.09
CA THR A 170 6.06 10.31 18.68
C THR A 170 5.81 8.88 18.21
N SER A 171 4.66 8.62 17.58
CA SER A 171 4.24 7.30 17.06
C SER A 171 3.38 7.46 15.80
N THR A 172 3.36 6.43 14.96
CA THR A 172 2.44 6.31 13.81
C THR A 172 1.00 6.04 14.24
N ARG A 173 0.78 5.59 15.48
CA ARG A 173 -0.54 5.27 16.02
C ARG A 173 -1.38 6.53 16.14
N ASN A 174 -2.64 6.44 15.72
CA ASN A 174 -3.60 7.54 15.83
C ASN A 174 -4.88 7.07 16.52
N ALA A 175 -5.42 7.92 17.40
CA ALA A 175 -6.69 7.68 18.09
C ALA A 175 -7.89 7.57 17.13
N ASN A 176 -7.77 8.11 15.92
CA ASN A 176 -8.79 8.08 14.87
C ASN A 176 -8.44 7.14 13.71
N GLU A 177 -7.49 6.22 13.90
CA GLU A 177 -7.13 5.24 12.87
C GLU A 177 -8.31 4.30 12.59
N LEU A 178 -8.66 4.18 11.30
CA LEU A 178 -9.76 3.33 10.82
C LEU A 178 -9.30 1.89 10.66
N THR A 179 -8.96 1.26 11.77
CA THR A 179 -8.65 -0.17 11.86
C THR A 179 -9.49 -0.81 12.96
N SER A 180 -9.75 -2.11 12.82
CA SER A 180 -10.34 -2.89 13.92
C SER A 180 -9.27 -3.09 14.99
N ASN A 181 -9.52 -2.74 16.24
CA ASN A 181 -8.57 -2.94 17.33
C ASN A 181 -9.35 -3.30 18.60
N ILE A 182 -9.22 -4.56 19.03
CA ILE A 182 -9.95 -5.12 20.18
C ILE A 182 -9.57 -4.38 21.47
N THR A 183 -8.28 -4.11 21.67
CA THR A 183 -7.76 -3.42 22.87
C THR A 183 -8.29 -1.99 22.97
N MET A 184 -8.53 -1.34 21.83
CA MET A 184 -9.09 0.01 21.76
C MET A 184 -10.62 0.02 21.60
N ALA A 185 -11.29 -1.13 21.72
CA ALA A 185 -12.73 -1.29 21.50
C ALA A 185 -13.22 -0.75 20.14
N ARG A 186 -12.37 -0.76 19.12
CA ARG A 186 -12.71 -0.36 17.75
C ARG A 186 -13.26 -1.55 16.99
N GLY A 187 -14.59 -1.64 16.97
CA GLY A 187 -15.33 -2.65 16.23
C GLY A 187 -15.80 -2.18 14.85
N LEU A 188 -16.77 -2.92 14.31
CA LEU A 188 -17.37 -2.67 13.00
C LEU A 188 -18.04 -1.29 12.92
N ASP A 189 -18.67 -0.82 14.00
CA ASP A 189 -19.39 0.46 14.01
C ASP A 189 -18.46 1.66 13.87
N HIS A 190 -17.35 1.68 14.61
CA HIS A 190 -16.32 2.73 14.49
C HIS A 190 -15.73 2.76 13.08
N PHE A 191 -15.46 1.58 12.51
CA PHE A 191 -14.94 1.48 11.15
C PHE A 191 -15.97 1.98 10.12
N THR A 192 -17.25 1.59 10.26
CA THR A 192 -18.35 2.06 9.41
C THR A 192 -18.51 3.56 9.46
N GLN A 193 -18.59 4.16 10.66
CA GLN A 193 -18.73 5.61 10.81
C GLN A 193 -17.57 6.36 10.15
N GLY A 194 -16.34 5.90 10.38
CA GLY A 194 -15.16 6.53 9.82
C GLY A 194 -15.07 6.42 8.30
N ILE A 195 -15.35 5.23 7.73
CA ILE A 195 -15.27 5.04 6.29
C ILE A 195 -16.43 5.74 5.55
N SER A 196 -17.62 5.80 6.14
CA SER A 196 -18.74 6.62 5.65
C SER A 196 -18.36 8.11 5.60
N GLU A 197 -17.75 8.65 6.66
CA GLU A 197 -17.32 10.05 6.69
C GLU A 197 -16.28 10.36 5.61
N VAL A 198 -15.32 9.45 5.39
CA VAL A 198 -14.34 9.59 4.30
C VAL A 198 -15.05 9.59 2.95
N PHE A 199 -15.92 8.61 2.67
CA PHE A 199 -16.59 8.49 1.38
C PHE A 199 -17.50 9.69 1.10
N PHE A 200 -18.23 10.17 2.10
CA PHE A 200 -19.07 11.37 2.00
C PHE A 200 -18.24 12.60 1.62
N ARG A 201 -17.08 12.83 2.26
CA ARG A 201 -16.19 13.95 1.93
C ARG A 201 -15.63 13.85 0.52
N MET A 202 -15.19 12.66 0.13
CA MET A 202 -14.67 12.42 -1.22
C MET A 202 -15.75 12.63 -2.27
N ALA A 203 -16.97 12.14 -2.03
CA ALA A 203 -18.12 12.35 -2.91
C ALA A 203 -18.48 13.84 -3.05
N LYS A 204 -18.49 14.60 -1.95
CA LYS A 204 -18.73 16.06 -1.99
C LYS A 204 -17.66 16.80 -2.78
N ALA A 205 -16.41 16.36 -2.70
CA ALA A 205 -15.29 16.98 -3.40
C ALA A 205 -15.25 16.63 -4.90
N LEU A 206 -15.89 15.54 -5.32
CA LEU A 206 -15.97 15.14 -6.72
C LEU A 206 -16.86 16.08 -7.54
N LYS A 207 -16.43 16.36 -8.78
CA LYS A 207 -17.30 17.01 -9.78
C LYS A 207 -18.47 16.08 -10.11
N PRO A 208 -19.66 16.62 -10.47
CA PRO A 208 -20.78 15.79 -10.89
C PRO A 208 -20.40 14.83 -12.02
N GLY A 209 -20.63 13.52 -11.83
CA GLY A 209 -20.28 12.48 -12.79
C GLY A 209 -18.80 12.04 -12.78
N ALA A 210 -17.96 12.57 -11.89
CA ALA A 210 -16.58 12.11 -11.72
C ALA A 210 -16.52 10.78 -10.95
N PRO A 211 -15.55 9.89 -11.23
CA PRO A 211 -15.47 8.58 -10.59
C PRO A 211 -14.82 8.63 -9.20
N LEU A 212 -15.43 7.92 -8.26
CA LEU A 212 -14.75 7.34 -7.11
C LEU A 212 -14.45 5.87 -7.43
N ALA A 213 -13.17 5.53 -7.57
CA ALA A 213 -12.71 4.15 -7.79
C ALA A 213 -11.90 3.66 -6.60
N PHE A 214 -12.25 2.48 -6.06
CA PHE A 214 -11.50 1.90 -4.96
C PHE A 214 -11.35 0.40 -5.01
N THR A 215 -10.32 -0.11 -4.33
CA THR A 215 -10.02 -1.54 -4.17
C THR A 215 -10.38 -2.02 -2.77
N TYR A 216 -11.06 -3.16 -2.66
CA TYR A 216 -11.33 -3.78 -1.35
C TYR A 216 -11.45 -5.31 -1.45
N HIS A 217 -11.04 -5.99 -0.38
CA HIS A 217 -10.94 -7.43 -0.27
C HIS A 217 -10.96 -7.88 1.20
N HIS A 218 -11.86 -8.79 1.55
CA HIS A 218 -11.86 -9.44 2.86
C HIS A 218 -12.37 -10.88 2.76
N ASN A 219 -11.89 -11.76 3.66
CA ASN A 219 -12.28 -13.17 3.68
C ASN A 219 -13.67 -13.42 4.30
N THR A 220 -14.31 -12.39 4.84
CA THR A 220 -15.64 -12.49 5.49
C THR A 220 -16.56 -11.43 4.90
N LEU A 221 -17.85 -11.76 4.80
CA LEU A 221 -18.85 -10.90 4.18
C LEU A 221 -19.15 -9.67 5.04
N GLU A 222 -19.08 -9.81 6.36
CA GLU A 222 -19.41 -8.77 7.34
C GLU A 222 -18.50 -7.55 7.20
N ALA A 223 -17.24 -7.76 6.78
CA ALA A 223 -16.30 -6.68 6.51
C ALA A 223 -16.66 -5.81 5.30
N TYR A 224 -17.58 -6.28 4.43
CA TYR A 224 -18.08 -5.49 3.31
C TYR A 224 -19.29 -4.62 3.67
N TYR A 225 -19.98 -4.87 4.79
CA TYR A 225 -21.11 -4.04 5.22
C TYR A 225 -20.74 -2.56 5.43
N PRO A 226 -19.61 -2.22 6.09
CA PRO A 226 -19.17 -0.83 6.23
C PRO A 226 -18.99 -0.12 4.89
N ILE A 227 -18.47 -0.84 3.89
CA ILE A 227 -18.25 -0.29 2.54
C ILE A 227 -19.58 -0.02 1.85
N ALA A 228 -20.55 -0.95 1.95
CA ALA A 228 -21.87 -0.76 1.38
C ALA A 228 -22.59 0.43 2.01
N VAL A 229 -22.53 0.57 3.34
CA VAL A 229 -23.08 1.72 4.07
C VAL A 229 -22.42 3.02 3.63
N ALA A 230 -21.08 3.06 3.54
CA ALA A 230 -20.36 4.25 3.12
C ALA A 230 -20.68 4.72 1.70
N VAL A 231 -20.88 3.79 0.75
CA VAL A 231 -21.32 4.11 -0.60
C VAL A 231 -22.72 4.72 -0.60
N LEU A 232 -23.66 4.13 0.17
CA LEU A 232 -25.04 4.62 0.26
C LEU A 232 -25.13 5.98 0.97
N ASP A 233 -24.44 6.15 2.10
CA ASP A 233 -24.41 7.40 2.88
C ASP A 233 -23.81 8.55 2.06
N ALA A 234 -22.82 8.24 1.21
CA ALA A 234 -22.22 9.22 0.31
C ALA A 234 -23.09 9.57 -0.90
N GLY A 235 -24.24 8.91 -1.09
CA GLY A 235 -25.13 9.11 -2.23
C GLY A 235 -24.55 8.58 -3.55
N LEU A 236 -23.54 7.71 -3.48
CA LEU A 236 -22.83 7.18 -4.64
C LEU A 236 -23.55 5.99 -5.24
N THR A 237 -23.55 5.87 -6.57
CA THR A 237 -24.12 4.70 -7.26
C THR A 237 -23.03 3.80 -7.83
N CYS A 238 -22.98 2.54 -7.41
CA CYS A 238 -22.05 1.56 -7.97
C CYS A 238 -22.39 1.25 -9.44
N THR A 239 -21.49 1.62 -10.36
CA THR A 239 -21.65 1.42 -11.81
C THR A 239 -20.95 0.18 -12.35
N ALA A 240 -19.83 -0.23 -11.73
CA ALA A 240 -19.11 -1.44 -12.10
C ALA A 240 -18.38 -2.04 -10.90
N SER A 241 -18.26 -3.37 -10.90
CA SER A 241 -17.44 -4.13 -9.97
C SER A 241 -16.57 -5.09 -10.76
N ILE A 242 -15.26 -4.86 -10.77
CA ILE A 242 -14.33 -5.66 -11.58
C ILE A 242 -13.54 -6.62 -10.69
N PRO A 243 -13.65 -7.94 -10.95
CA PRO A 243 -12.68 -8.95 -10.51
C PRO A 243 -11.23 -8.58 -10.84
N CYS A 244 -10.42 -8.27 -9.84
CA CYS A 244 -8.97 -8.19 -10.01
C CYS A 244 -8.31 -9.37 -9.28
N PRO A 245 -7.68 -10.32 -9.99
CA PRO A 245 -6.90 -11.38 -9.37
C PRO A 245 -5.71 -10.78 -8.64
N ALA A 246 -5.81 -10.68 -7.32
CA ALA A 246 -4.74 -10.17 -6.48
C ALA A 246 -4.05 -11.34 -5.78
N GLU A 247 -2.81 -11.61 -6.23
CA GLU A 247 -1.79 -12.52 -5.68
C GLU A 247 -1.60 -13.93 -6.30
N MET A 248 -0.31 -14.30 -6.40
CA MET A 248 0.18 -15.67 -6.64
C MET A 248 -0.10 -16.53 -5.40
N GLY A 249 -0.51 -17.79 -5.60
CA GLY A 249 -0.78 -18.78 -4.55
C GLY A 249 0.43 -19.24 -3.69
N ALA A 250 1.48 -18.42 -3.55
CA ALA A 250 2.71 -18.73 -2.82
C ALA A 250 2.95 -17.79 -1.60
N SER A 251 1.92 -17.06 -1.14
CA SER A 251 1.98 -16.31 0.11
C SER A 251 1.93 -17.29 1.29
N ILE A 252 3.03 -17.42 2.04
CA ILE A 252 3.19 -18.29 3.23
C ILE A 252 2.13 -18.01 4.32
N HIS A 253 1.46 -16.87 4.23
CA HIS A 253 0.45 -16.41 5.17
C HIS A 253 -0.87 -17.20 5.15
N ILE A 254 -1.18 -17.98 4.11
CA ILE A 254 -2.57 -18.41 3.88
C ILE A 254 -2.64 -19.83 3.35
N ASN A 255 -2.10 -20.76 4.12
CA ASN A 255 -2.38 -22.18 3.96
C ASN A 255 -3.63 -22.52 4.79
N GLY A 256 -4.82 -22.49 4.18
CA GLY A 256 -6.04 -23.09 4.76
C GLY A 256 -7.28 -22.22 5.00
N THR A 257 -7.32 -20.93 4.65
CA THR A 257 -8.56 -20.12 4.79
C THR A 257 -9.30 -19.98 3.45
N GLY A 258 -10.54 -20.44 3.40
CA GLY A 258 -11.42 -20.33 2.23
C GLY A 258 -11.71 -18.88 1.84
N SER A 259 -11.87 -18.65 0.54
CA SER A 259 -12.39 -17.39 0.00
C SER A 259 -13.91 -17.33 0.22
N SER A 260 -14.42 -16.18 0.65
CA SER A 260 -15.86 -15.92 0.85
C SER A 260 -16.66 -15.75 -0.45
N ILE A 261 -15.99 -15.80 -1.61
CA ILE A 261 -16.62 -15.70 -2.91
C ILE A 261 -16.42 -17.03 -3.64
N ASN A 262 -17.52 -17.67 -3.99
CA ASN A 262 -17.62 -18.96 -4.69
C ASN A 262 -17.02 -18.90 -6.12
N GLU A 263 -15.72 -18.67 -6.24
CA GLU A 263 -14.95 -18.98 -7.44
C GLU A 263 -13.64 -19.67 -7.01
N PRO A 264 -13.35 -20.87 -7.55
CA PRO A 264 -12.14 -21.60 -7.19
C PRO A 264 -10.92 -20.90 -7.82
N GLY A 265 -10.07 -20.29 -6.97
CA GLY A 265 -8.67 -20.05 -7.31
C GLY A 265 -8.19 -18.61 -7.49
N SER A 266 -9.02 -17.58 -7.26
CA SER A 266 -8.56 -16.19 -7.30
C SER A 266 -9.23 -15.33 -6.24
N ARG A 267 -8.43 -14.59 -5.48
CA ARG A 267 -8.90 -13.54 -4.57
C ARG A 267 -9.27 -12.32 -5.40
N LEU A 268 -10.48 -11.83 -5.21
CA LEU A 268 -11.08 -10.75 -5.98
C LEU A 268 -10.88 -9.42 -5.25
N VAL A 269 -9.92 -8.62 -5.69
CA VAL A 269 -9.95 -7.19 -5.42
C VAL A 269 -11.04 -6.60 -6.32
N LYS A 270 -12.09 -6.01 -5.74
CA LYS A 270 -13.15 -5.35 -6.51
C LYS A 270 -12.73 -3.92 -6.76
N ALA A 271 -12.52 -3.54 -8.02
CA ALA A 271 -12.56 -2.13 -8.40
C ALA A 271 -14.03 -1.72 -8.50
N LEU A 272 -14.49 -0.90 -7.56
CA LEU A 272 -15.85 -0.35 -7.55
C LEU A 272 -15.81 1.07 -8.10
N PHE A 273 -16.55 1.32 -9.18
CA PHE A 273 -16.73 2.65 -9.74
C PHE A 273 -18.04 3.22 -9.21
N ALA A 274 -17.99 4.44 -8.67
CA ALA A 274 -19.19 5.13 -8.24
C ALA A 274 -19.20 6.58 -8.70
N HIS A 275 -20.38 7.07 -9.07
CA HIS A 275 -20.66 8.44 -9.53
C HIS A 275 -21.83 9.03 -8.75
#